data_AF-A0A830FQV3-F1
#
_entry.id   AF-A0A830FQV3-F1
#
_cell.length_a   1.000
_cell.length_b   1.000
_cell.length_c   1.000
_cell.angle_alpha   90.00
_cell.angle_beta   90.00
_cell.angle_gamma   90.00
#
_symmetry.space_group_name_H-M   'P 1'
#
loop_
_entity.id
_entity.type
_entity.pdbx_description
1 polymer ?
#
loop_
_entity_poly.entity_id
_entity_poly.type
_entity_poly.pdbx_seq_one_letter_code
_entity_poly.pdbx_strand_id
1 'polypeptide(L)'
;MCNIVYTEAELRALEALQGESTVSGLAEELNRSRSYMSELVTRMESKGLVHTSREGKQKQINRSDARAIELFDSFVQRYTHIPFPELLGGATLRILYCLQSPASASQLAEQVGVHRSTVHRSLSPLENRGMVYKSDGKYRLNDDFEELSTVAREFAHLRHRHRIEDHTESFTILWESLDEFLVQTHTDIEEDAFHLTGPELFQAYDLPLMARQRRYYLYSETVAEVSPAELCCHMIVIDDGTRSQSYCLLLLSEMAIDRDEVLQAAQKYEVDEQVSNLLEYLDTEGGSRSGRLPRWEEFRELADEYGVAV
;
A
#
# COMPACT_ATOMS: atom_id res chain seq x y z
N MET A 1 4.22 -17.26 -5.42
CA MET A 1 3.99 -16.99 -3.97
C MET A 1 4.89 -15.83 -3.57
N CYS A 2 4.52 -14.62 -3.94
CA CYS A 2 5.10 -13.44 -3.33
C CYS A 2 4.38 -13.20 -2.01
N ASN A 3 5.05 -13.47 -0.91
CA ASN A 3 4.56 -13.05 0.40
C ASN A 3 5.76 -12.66 1.26
N ILE A 4 6.49 -11.67 0.76
CA ILE A 4 7.65 -11.12 1.44
C ILE A 4 7.15 -10.07 2.44
N VAL A 5 6.80 -10.55 3.63
CA VAL A 5 6.62 -9.74 4.85
C VAL A 5 7.91 -9.80 5.67
N TYR A 6 8.11 -8.85 6.57
CA TYR A 6 9.18 -8.94 7.56
C TYR A 6 8.99 -10.17 8.46
N THR A 7 10.02 -10.99 8.56
CA THR A 7 10.02 -12.24 9.33
C THR A 7 10.47 -12.00 10.77
N GLU A 8 10.15 -12.93 11.67
CA GLU A 8 10.69 -12.93 13.04
C GLU A 8 12.22 -12.81 13.06
N ALA A 9 12.91 -13.49 12.14
CA ALA A 9 14.37 -13.42 12.05
C ALA A 9 14.88 -12.03 11.66
N GLU A 10 14.20 -11.34 10.75
CA GLU A 10 14.56 -9.99 10.33
C GLU A 10 14.27 -8.97 11.44
N LEU A 11 13.14 -9.10 12.14
CA LEU A 11 12.82 -8.22 13.27
C LEU A 11 13.75 -8.46 14.47
N ARG A 12 14.15 -9.70 14.74
CA ARG A 12 15.16 -9.99 15.79
C ARG A 12 16.53 -9.42 15.42
N ALA A 13 16.93 -9.54 14.17
CA ALA A 13 18.16 -8.93 13.70
C ALA A 13 18.11 -7.41 13.79
N LEU A 14 16.97 -6.81 13.44
CA LEU A 14 16.75 -5.38 13.57
C LEU A 14 16.83 -4.90 15.03
N GLU A 15 16.22 -5.63 15.96
CA GLU A 15 16.28 -5.36 17.40
C GLU A 15 17.72 -5.44 17.97
N ALA A 16 18.47 -6.47 17.56
CA ALA A 16 19.85 -6.69 18.00
C ALA A 16 20.84 -5.64 17.41
N LEU A 17 20.52 -5.05 16.27
CA LEU A 17 21.32 -3.97 15.70
C LEU A 17 21.20 -2.70 16.56
N GLN A 18 22.15 -2.52 17.48
CA GLN A 18 22.33 -1.30 18.27
C GLN A 18 23.59 -0.57 17.78
N GLY A 19 23.41 0.36 16.83
CA GLY A 19 24.51 1.09 16.18
C GLY A 19 25.16 0.34 15.00
N GLU A 20 26.41 0.68 14.69
CA GLU A 20 27.18 0.04 13.61
C GLU A 20 27.58 -1.38 14.00
N SER A 21 27.22 -2.36 13.18
CA SER A 21 27.58 -3.77 13.41
C SER A 21 28.09 -4.45 12.14
N THR A 22 28.79 -5.56 12.30
CA THR A 22 29.29 -6.37 11.16
C THR A 22 28.51 -7.67 11.06
N VAL A 23 28.51 -8.29 9.88
CA VAL A 23 27.92 -9.63 9.67
C VAL A 23 28.47 -10.66 10.66
N SER A 24 29.75 -10.57 11.02
CA SER A 24 30.36 -11.50 11.98
C SER A 24 29.91 -11.23 13.42
N GLY A 25 29.84 -9.95 13.82
CA GLY A 25 29.36 -9.56 15.15
C GLY A 25 27.91 -9.95 15.38
N LEU A 26 27.03 -9.62 14.43
CA LEU A 26 25.61 -9.96 14.51
C LEU A 26 25.37 -11.48 14.49
N ALA A 27 26.19 -12.24 13.74
CA ALA A 27 26.13 -13.70 13.74
C ALA A 27 26.51 -14.31 15.10
N GLU A 28 27.54 -13.76 15.75
CA GLU A 28 27.97 -14.19 17.08
C GLU A 28 26.92 -13.87 18.15
N GLU A 29 26.35 -12.66 18.12
CA GLU A 29 25.30 -12.21 19.05
C GLU A 29 24.03 -13.06 18.95
N LEU A 30 23.56 -13.32 17.73
CA LEU A 30 22.35 -14.12 17.49
C LEU A 30 22.61 -15.64 17.48
N ASN A 31 23.85 -16.07 17.74
CA ASN A 31 24.29 -17.46 17.71
C ASN A 31 23.87 -18.18 16.41
N ARG A 32 24.18 -17.56 15.26
CA ARG A 32 23.90 -18.07 13.90
C ARG A 32 25.17 -18.17 13.07
N SER A 33 25.11 -18.91 11.97
CA SER A 33 26.25 -18.99 11.05
C SER A 33 26.42 -17.67 10.29
N ARG A 34 27.68 -17.33 9.97
CA ARG A 34 27.99 -16.13 9.16
C ARG A 34 27.34 -16.17 7.77
N SER A 35 27.21 -17.36 7.17
CA SER A 35 26.51 -17.55 5.89
C SER A 35 25.04 -17.17 6.02
N TYR A 36 24.34 -17.71 7.03
CA TYR A 36 22.94 -17.39 7.28
C TYR A 36 22.75 -15.89 7.55
N MET A 37 23.64 -15.28 8.36
CA MET A 37 23.55 -13.86 8.66
C MET A 37 23.77 -12.98 7.42
N SER A 38 24.69 -13.37 6.54
CA SER A 38 24.91 -12.66 5.27
C SER A 38 23.68 -12.70 4.36
N GLU A 39 23.03 -13.85 4.26
CA GLU A 39 21.77 -13.99 3.50
C GLU A 39 20.64 -13.18 4.14
N LEU A 40 20.52 -13.21 5.47
CA LEU A 40 19.52 -12.44 6.21
C LEU A 40 19.71 -10.95 5.99
N VAL A 41 20.92 -10.43 6.14
CA VAL A 41 21.25 -9.01 5.90
C VAL A 41 20.95 -8.61 4.47
N THR A 42 21.23 -9.47 3.48
CA THR A 42 20.90 -9.20 2.08
C THR A 42 19.38 -9.06 1.88
N ARG A 43 18.57 -9.90 2.54
CA ARG A 43 17.10 -9.77 2.51
C ARG A 43 16.58 -8.57 3.28
N MET A 44 17.24 -8.19 4.39
CA MET A 44 16.87 -6.99 5.14
C MET A 44 17.17 -5.73 4.32
N GLU A 45 18.29 -5.72 3.62
CA GLU A 45 18.71 -4.65 2.71
C GLU A 45 17.71 -4.50 1.55
N SER A 46 17.31 -5.60 0.91
CA SER A 46 16.28 -5.59 -0.16
C SER A 46 14.85 -5.26 0.32
N LYS A 47 14.65 -4.99 1.61
CA LYS A 47 13.38 -4.53 2.16
C LYS A 47 13.52 -3.17 2.86
N GLY A 48 14.66 -2.49 2.67
CA GLY A 48 14.91 -1.18 3.25
C GLY A 48 15.06 -1.15 4.77
N LEU A 49 15.25 -2.30 5.46
CA LEU A 49 15.46 -2.31 6.92
C LEU A 49 16.87 -1.82 7.30
N VAL A 50 17.84 -2.08 6.43
CA VAL A 50 19.25 -1.78 6.65
C VAL A 50 19.89 -1.30 5.37
N HIS A 51 20.96 -0.53 5.51
CA HIS A 51 21.90 -0.24 4.43
C HIS A 51 23.25 -0.83 4.78
N THR A 52 23.96 -1.29 3.77
CA THR A 52 25.28 -1.87 3.99
C THR A 52 26.35 -1.08 3.27
N SER A 53 27.47 -0.88 3.96
CA SER A 53 28.63 -0.21 3.40
C SER A 53 29.86 -1.09 3.58
N ARG A 54 30.90 -0.83 2.78
CA ARG A 54 32.19 -1.50 2.94
C ARG A 54 33.17 -0.57 3.62
N GLU A 55 33.67 -1.00 4.76
CA GLU A 55 34.78 -0.36 5.45
C GLU A 55 35.97 -1.32 5.44
N GLY A 56 36.92 -1.07 4.53
CA GLY A 56 38.03 -1.97 4.26
C GLY A 56 37.57 -3.35 3.75
N LYS A 57 37.82 -4.40 4.55
CA LYS A 57 37.42 -5.79 4.22
C LYS A 57 36.10 -6.21 4.87
N GLN A 58 35.49 -5.37 5.70
CA GLN A 58 34.30 -5.72 6.46
C GLN A 58 33.07 -5.02 5.87
N LYS A 59 31.96 -5.76 5.83
CA LYS A 59 30.63 -5.25 5.49
C LYS A 59 30.01 -4.70 6.77
N GLN A 60 29.88 -3.38 6.86
CA GLN A 60 29.17 -2.69 7.93
C GLN A 60 27.68 -2.72 7.63
N ILE A 61 26.88 -2.90 8.67
CA ILE A 61 25.42 -2.96 8.64
C ILE A 61 24.91 -1.79 9.46
N ASN A 62 24.15 -0.92 8.81
CA ASN A 62 23.50 0.24 9.43
C ASN A 62 22.00 0.09 9.30
N ARG A 63 21.25 0.41 10.35
CA ARG A 63 19.79 0.50 10.27
C ARG A 63 19.40 1.66 9.36
N SER A 64 18.30 1.53 8.62
CA SER A 64 17.75 2.69 7.93
C SER A 64 17.15 3.67 8.94
N ASP A 65 17.03 4.93 8.52
CA ASP A 65 16.38 6.02 9.27
C ASP A 65 14.86 6.03 9.05
N ALA A 66 14.29 4.89 8.64
CA ALA A 66 12.88 4.77 8.35
C ALA A 66 12.02 4.89 9.62
N ARG A 67 10.94 5.68 9.54
CA ARG A 67 9.96 5.85 10.62
C ARG A 67 9.41 4.53 11.17
N ALA A 68 9.27 3.51 10.31
CA ALA A 68 8.85 2.16 10.73
C ALA A 68 9.76 1.58 11.81
N ILE A 69 11.07 1.79 11.67
CA ILE A 69 12.11 1.31 12.58
C ILE A 69 12.08 2.09 13.89
N GLU A 70 11.91 3.41 13.83
CA GLU A 70 11.78 4.27 15.02
C GLU A 70 10.57 3.89 15.86
N LEU A 71 9.41 3.67 15.23
CA LEU A 71 8.20 3.24 15.94
C LEU A 71 8.38 1.85 16.55
N PHE A 72 8.96 0.92 15.81
CA PHE A 72 9.28 -0.42 16.33
C PHE A 72 10.19 -0.35 17.56
N ASP A 73 11.27 0.45 17.51
CA ASP A 73 12.16 0.65 18.66
C ASP A 73 11.44 1.25 19.86
N SER A 74 10.54 2.21 19.62
CA SER A 74 9.77 2.82 20.70
C SER A 74 8.93 1.79 21.47
N PHE A 75 8.37 0.80 20.77
CA PHE A 75 7.64 -0.31 21.38
C PHE A 75 8.55 -1.25 22.15
N VAL A 76 9.64 -1.70 21.52
CA VAL A 76 10.63 -2.58 22.16
C VAL A 76 11.18 -1.96 23.44
N GLN A 77 11.49 -0.66 23.41
CA GLN A 77 11.99 0.08 24.57
C GLN A 77 10.92 0.30 25.65
N ARG A 78 9.67 0.58 25.26
CA ARG A 78 8.55 0.79 26.20
C ARG A 78 8.16 -0.50 26.92
N TYR A 79 8.20 -1.63 26.22
CA TYR A 79 7.81 -2.93 26.77
C TYR A 79 8.93 -3.98 26.60
N THR A 80 10.06 -3.76 27.29
CA THR A 80 11.28 -4.59 27.18
C THR A 80 11.11 -6.08 27.51
N HIS A 81 10.04 -6.46 28.21
CA HIS A 81 9.74 -7.85 28.54
C HIS A 81 8.89 -8.56 27.46
N ILE A 82 8.46 -7.82 26.43
CA ILE A 82 7.60 -8.31 25.36
C ILE A 82 8.47 -8.68 24.16
N PRO A 83 8.41 -9.94 23.69
CA PRO A 83 9.17 -10.40 22.53
C PRO A 83 8.48 -9.96 21.23
N PHE A 84 8.58 -8.67 20.88
CA PHE A 84 7.91 -8.14 19.68
C PHE A 84 8.34 -8.80 18.36
N PRO A 85 9.62 -9.13 18.12
CA PRO A 85 10.01 -9.82 16.90
C PRO A 85 9.21 -11.12 16.63
N GLU A 86 8.96 -11.89 17.68
CA GLU A 86 8.20 -13.15 17.65
C GLU A 86 6.71 -12.93 17.46
N LEU A 87 6.18 -11.84 18.01
CA LEU A 87 4.76 -11.53 17.94
C LEU A 87 4.37 -10.92 16.58
N LEU A 88 5.22 -10.06 16.03
CA LEU A 88 4.91 -9.27 14.84
C LEU A 88 5.30 -9.97 13.53
N GLY A 89 6.24 -10.92 13.56
CA GLY A 89 6.73 -11.56 12.35
C GLY A 89 5.65 -12.16 11.42
N GLY A 90 5.83 -11.97 10.11
CA GLY A 90 5.05 -12.63 9.07
C GLY A 90 3.60 -12.15 8.98
N ALA A 91 2.65 -13.09 8.94
CA ALA A 91 1.23 -12.78 8.75
C ALA A 91 0.66 -11.83 9.83
N THR A 92 1.26 -11.77 11.02
CA THR A 92 0.77 -10.89 12.08
C THR A 92 0.87 -9.41 11.69
N LEU A 93 2.00 -8.95 11.14
CA LEU A 93 2.12 -7.58 10.61
C LEU A 93 1.06 -7.27 9.55
N ARG A 94 0.82 -8.19 8.60
CA ARG A 94 -0.23 -8.02 7.58
C ARG A 94 -1.62 -7.89 8.22
N ILE A 95 -1.92 -8.68 9.24
CA ILE A 95 -3.22 -8.63 9.93
C ILE A 95 -3.35 -7.32 10.74
N LEU A 96 -2.29 -6.90 11.42
CA LEU A 96 -2.26 -5.65 12.18
C LEU A 96 -2.44 -4.43 11.27
N TYR A 97 -1.89 -4.45 10.05
CA TYR A 97 -2.12 -3.41 9.04
C TYR A 97 -3.62 -3.14 8.81
N CYS A 98 -4.41 -4.22 8.76
CA CYS A 98 -5.85 -4.19 8.53
C CYS A 98 -6.67 -3.89 9.80
N LEU A 99 -6.08 -4.04 11.00
CA LEU A 99 -6.79 -3.94 12.28
C LEU A 99 -6.78 -2.52 12.87
N GLN A 100 -7.12 -1.53 12.05
CA GLN A 100 -7.32 -0.13 12.50
C GLN A 100 -8.65 0.07 13.23
N SER A 101 -9.64 -0.76 12.90
CA SER A 101 -10.95 -0.76 13.53
C SER A 101 -11.40 -2.21 13.80
N PRO A 102 -12.42 -2.42 14.66
CA PRO A 102 -12.83 -3.77 15.02
C PRO A 102 -13.25 -4.60 13.80
N ALA A 103 -12.56 -5.72 13.58
CA ALA A 103 -12.75 -6.56 12.40
C ALA A 103 -12.93 -8.03 12.77
N SER A 104 -13.81 -8.73 12.06
CA SER A 104 -13.94 -10.17 12.21
C SER A 104 -12.77 -10.92 11.59
N ALA A 105 -12.54 -12.16 12.04
CA ALA A 105 -11.50 -13.01 11.47
C ALA A 105 -11.70 -13.28 9.96
N SER A 106 -12.95 -13.29 9.48
CA SER A 106 -13.25 -13.47 8.06
C SER A 106 -12.88 -12.24 7.23
N GLN A 107 -13.21 -11.04 7.73
CA GLN A 107 -12.84 -9.78 7.06
C GLN A 107 -11.32 -9.62 6.98
N LEU A 108 -10.60 -9.89 8.07
CA LEU A 108 -9.13 -9.85 8.08
C LEU A 108 -8.52 -10.90 7.14
N ALA A 109 -9.10 -12.10 7.09
CA ALA A 109 -8.65 -13.17 6.21
C ALA A 109 -8.77 -12.78 4.73
N GLU A 110 -9.90 -12.16 4.36
CA GLU A 110 -10.17 -11.66 3.02
C GLU A 110 -9.20 -10.53 2.64
N GLN A 111 -9.09 -9.49 3.47
CA GLN A 111 -8.21 -8.34 3.20
C GLN A 111 -6.73 -8.73 3.10
N VAL A 112 -6.28 -9.69 3.91
CA VAL A 112 -4.87 -10.12 3.95
C VAL A 112 -4.57 -11.21 2.92
N GLY A 113 -5.59 -11.87 2.36
CA GLY A 113 -5.43 -13.01 1.45
C GLY A 113 -4.92 -14.28 2.15
N VAL A 114 -5.39 -14.56 3.36
CA VAL A 114 -4.99 -15.75 4.14
C VAL A 114 -6.20 -16.53 4.66
N HIS A 115 -6.00 -17.79 5.02
CA HIS A 115 -7.07 -18.56 5.66
C HIS A 115 -7.43 -18.02 7.04
N ARG A 116 -8.71 -18.07 7.42
CA ARG A 116 -9.21 -17.62 8.73
C ARG A 116 -8.47 -18.21 9.94
N SER A 117 -8.01 -19.47 9.84
CA SER A 117 -7.21 -20.09 10.90
C SER A 117 -5.83 -19.44 11.08
N THR A 118 -5.25 -18.86 10.02
CA THR A 118 -4.02 -18.07 10.11
C THR A 118 -4.25 -16.80 10.92
N VAL A 119 -5.40 -16.12 10.74
CA VAL A 119 -5.76 -14.94 11.53
C VAL A 119 -5.82 -15.29 13.02
N HIS A 120 -6.56 -16.34 13.37
CA HIS A 120 -6.65 -16.80 14.76
C HIS A 120 -5.28 -17.17 15.36
N ARG A 121 -4.45 -17.89 14.60
CA ARG A 121 -3.10 -18.28 15.03
C ARG A 121 -2.18 -17.08 15.23
N SER A 122 -2.24 -16.09 14.34
CA SER A 122 -1.42 -14.88 14.43
C SER A 122 -1.84 -13.97 15.59
N LEU A 123 -3.15 -13.85 15.86
CA LEU A 123 -3.64 -12.97 16.93
C LEU A 123 -3.65 -13.61 18.32
N SER A 124 -3.70 -14.94 18.42
CA SER A 124 -3.74 -15.63 19.73
C SER A 124 -2.56 -15.27 20.67
N PRO A 125 -1.30 -15.16 20.22
CA PRO A 125 -0.20 -14.72 21.07
C PRO A 125 -0.36 -13.29 21.62
N LEU A 126 -1.01 -12.40 20.86
CA LEU A 126 -1.31 -11.02 21.25
C LEU A 126 -2.49 -10.98 22.22
N GLU A 127 -3.50 -11.82 21.98
CA GLU A 127 -4.67 -11.99 22.86
C GLU A 127 -4.27 -12.51 24.25
N ASN A 128 -3.41 -13.53 24.31
CA ASN A 128 -2.88 -14.08 25.56
C ASN A 128 -2.08 -13.07 26.39
N ARG A 129 -1.66 -11.94 25.78
CA ARG A 129 -0.89 -10.86 26.41
C ARG A 129 -1.73 -9.59 26.62
N GLY A 130 -3.03 -9.63 26.32
CA GLY A 130 -3.93 -8.49 26.50
C GLY A 130 -3.72 -7.34 25.51
N MET A 131 -2.97 -7.56 24.42
CA MET A 131 -2.75 -6.54 23.37
C MET A 131 -3.91 -6.45 22.39
N VAL A 132 -4.59 -7.58 22.19
CA VAL A 132 -5.76 -7.70 21.34
C VAL A 132 -6.84 -8.35 22.20
N TYR A 133 -8.08 -7.92 22.04
CA TYR A 133 -9.22 -8.60 22.62
C TYR A 133 -10.29 -8.85 21.57
N LYS A 134 -11.22 -9.73 21.91
CA LYS A 134 -12.31 -10.12 21.03
C LYS A 134 -13.65 -9.77 21.69
N SER A 135 -14.43 -8.91 21.04
CA SER A 135 -15.80 -8.57 21.42
C SER A 135 -16.72 -8.79 20.23
N ASP A 136 -17.87 -9.42 20.46
CA ASP A 136 -18.90 -9.64 19.41
C ASP A 136 -18.36 -10.31 18.13
N GLY A 137 -17.42 -11.24 18.31
CA GLY A 137 -16.80 -11.96 17.20
C GLY A 137 -15.74 -11.15 16.42
N LYS A 138 -15.50 -9.90 16.78
CA LYS A 138 -14.51 -8.99 16.18
C LYS A 138 -13.29 -8.83 17.07
N TYR A 139 -12.11 -8.81 16.45
CA TYR A 139 -10.87 -8.44 17.09
C TYR A 139 -10.75 -6.93 17.18
N ARG A 140 -10.11 -6.43 18.24
CA ARG A 140 -9.72 -5.02 18.39
C ARG A 140 -8.40 -4.96 19.18
N LEU A 141 -7.54 -4.01 18.83
CA LEU A 141 -6.36 -3.68 19.64
C LEU A 141 -6.80 -3.04 20.97
N ASN A 142 -6.10 -3.37 22.03
CA ASN A 142 -6.17 -2.63 23.29
C ASN A 142 -5.67 -1.21 23.05
N ASP A 143 -6.29 -0.21 23.71
CA ASP A 143 -5.95 1.20 23.62
C ASP A 143 -4.45 1.46 23.84
N ASP A 144 -3.80 0.74 24.76
CA ASP A 144 -2.35 0.82 25.02
C ASP A 144 -1.48 0.31 23.85
N PHE A 145 -2.08 -0.42 22.90
CA PHE A 145 -1.43 -1.10 21.79
C PHE A 145 -2.03 -0.74 20.41
N GLU A 146 -2.91 0.26 20.32
CA GLU A 146 -3.49 0.71 19.03
C GLU A 146 -2.39 1.13 18.02
N GLU A 147 -1.28 1.69 18.52
CA GLU A 147 -0.10 2.06 17.72
C GLU A 147 0.57 0.86 17.00
N LEU A 148 0.27 -0.40 17.35
CA LEU A 148 0.78 -1.57 16.62
C LEU A 148 0.25 -1.63 15.17
N SER A 149 -0.99 -1.18 14.94
CA SER A 149 -1.52 -1.04 13.59
C SER A 149 -0.73 0.01 12.80
N THR A 150 -0.33 1.11 13.44
CA THR A 150 0.52 2.14 12.82
C THR A 150 1.88 1.58 12.47
N VAL A 151 2.54 0.85 13.38
CA VAL A 151 3.83 0.18 13.10
C VAL A 151 3.72 -0.72 11.87
N ALA A 152 2.65 -1.53 11.78
CA ALA A 152 2.43 -2.41 10.64
C ALA A 152 2.26 -1.64 9.31
N ARG A 153 1.55 -0.52 9.33
CA ARG A 153 1.36 0.35 8.16
C ARG A 153 2.67 1.03 7.74
N GLU A 154 3.47 1.51 8.68
CA GLU A 154 4.78 2.11 8.36
C GLU A 154 5.75 1.07 7.77
N PHE A 155 5.70 -0.19 8.22
CA PHE A 155 6.47 -1.26 7.61
C PHE A 155 6.04 -1.53 6.15
N ALA A 156 4.74 -1.51 5.86
CA ALA A 156 4.24 -1.61 4.50
C ALA A 156 4.69 -0.41 3.65
N HIS A 157 4.59 0.80 4.19
CA HIS A 157 5.06 2.03 3.55
C HIS A 157 6.56 1.98 3.22
N LEU A 158 7.40 1.57 4.18
CA LEU A 158 8.84 1.38 3.97
C LEU A 158 9.12 0.43 2.80
N ARG A 159 8.36 -0.68 2.73
CA ARG A 159 8.52 -1.64 1.63
C ARG A 159 8.15 -1.04 0.30
N HIS A 160 7.03 -0.30 0.22
CA HIS A 160 6.59 0.35 -1.02
C HIS A 160 7.58 1.41 -1.48
N ARG A 161 8.05 2.24 -0.55
CA ARG A 161 9.10 3.24 -0.79
C ARG A 161 10.37 2.59 -1.32
N HIS A 162 10.83 1.52 -0.68
CA HIS A 162 12.05 0.85 -1.11
C HIS A 162 11.90 0.19 -2.49
N ARG A 163 10.73 -0.39 -2.79
CA ARG A 163 10.43 -0.95 -4.13
C ARG A 163 10.56 0.09 -5.23
N ILE A 164 9.98 1.29 -5.05
CA ILE A 164 10.05 2.32 -6.10
C ILE A 164 11.44 2.98 -6.19
N GLU A 165 12.20 3.06 -5.09
CA GLU A 165 13.57 3.59 -5.07
C GLU A 165 14.53 2.81 -5.98
N ASP A 166 14.27 1.52 -6.23
CA ASP A 166 15.04 0.71 -7.19
C ASP A 166 14.86 1.18 -8.66
N HIS A 167 13.83 1.98 -8.95
CA HIS A 167 13.52 2.45 -10.31
C HIS A 167 13.66 3.96 -10.50
N THR A 168 13.48 4.76 -9.45
CA THR A 168 13.50 6.22 -9.57
C THR A 168 13.88 6.91 -8.27
N GLU A 169 14.70 7.96 -8.39
CA GLU A 169 15.12 8.81 -7.26
C GLU A 169 14.06 9.84 -6.89
N SER A 170 13.09 10.11 -7.77
CA SER A 170 12.07 11.14 -7.56
C SER A 170 10.66 10.59 -7.82
N PHE A 171 9.91 10.43 -6.75
CA PHE A 171 8.55 9.90 -6.79
C PHE A 171 7.67 10.47 -5.67
N THR A 172 6.37 10.24 -5.79
CA THR A 172 5.39 10.51 -4.73
C THR A 172 4.38 9.37 -4.72
N ILE A 173 4.28 8.66 -3.60
CA ILE A 173 3.21 7.68 -3.38
C ILE A 173 1.92 8.47 -3.11
N LEU A 174 0.90 8.24 -3.94
CA LEU A 174 -0.39 8.94 -3.88
C LEU A 174 -1.44 8.16 -3.09
N TRP A 175 -1.36 6.84 -3.15
CA TRP A 175 -2.23 5.90 -2.42
C TRP A 175 -1.46 4.61 -2.19
N GLU A 176 -1.74 3.91 -1.10
CA GLU A 176 -1.14 2.62 -0.80
C GLU A 176 -2.09 1.72 -0.01
N SER A 177 -2.08 0.44 -0.34
CA SER A 177 -2.70 -0.62 0.41
C SER A 177 -1.64 -1.53 1.04
N LEU A 178 -2.04 -2.72 1.49
CA LEU A 178 -1.11 -3.69 2.04
C LEU A 178 -0.02 -4.04 1.02
N ASP A 179 -0.38 -4.40 -0.21
CA ASP A 179 0.56 -4.94 -1.22
C ASP A 179 0.66 -4.11 -2.52
N GLU A 180 -0.21 -3.12 -2.70
CA GLU A 180 -0.26 -2.27 -3.91
C GLU A 180 -0.06 -0.80 -3.54
N PHE A 181 0.43 0.00 -4.49
CA PHE A 181 0.50 1.44 -4.32
C PHE A 181 0.41 2.18 -5.65
N LEU A 182 -0.17 3.37 -5.63
CA LEU A 182 -0.22 4.31 -6.74
C LEU A 182 0.92 5.30 -6.58
N VAL A 183 1.72 5.47 -7.63
CA VAL A 183 2.90 6.33 -7.60
C VAL A 183 2.95 7.28 -8.79
N GLN A 184 3.40 8.49 -8.51
CA GLN A 184 3.72 9.49 -9.52
C GLN A 184 5.24 9.64 -9.65
N THR A 185 5.77 9.64 -10.87
CA THR A 185 7.19 9.92 -11.14
C THR A 185 7.38 10.59 -12.51
N HIS A 186 8.60 11.05 -12.78
CA HIS A 186 9.02 11.54 -14.10
C HIS A 186 9.76 10.46 -14.91
N THR A 187 10.13 9.35 -14.28
CA THR A 187 10.90 8.27 -14.88
C THR A 187 9.96 7.27 -15.56
N ASP A 188 10.39 6.75 -16.71
CA ASP A 188 9.71 5.63 -17.36
C ASP A 188 10.08 4.32 -16.64
N ILE A 189 9.11 3.51 -16.28
CA ILE A 189 9.33 2.27 -15.52
C ILE A 189 8.89 1.10 -16.40
N GLU A 190 9.86 0.35 -16.90
CA GLU A 190 9.66 -0.83 -17.74
C GLU A 190 9.76 -2.12 -16.90
N GLU A 191 8.82 -2.32 -15.98
CA GLU A 191 8.70 -3.56 -15.22
C GLU A 191 7.25 -4.02 -15.14
N ASP A 192 7.01 -5.33 -15.34
CA ASP A 192 5.69 -5.93 -15.45
C ASP A 192 4.77 -5.69 -14.23
N ALA A 193 5.34 -5.44 -13.05
CA ALA A 193 4.57 -5.16 -11.84
C ALA A 193 4.10 -3.70 -11.74
N PHE A 194 4.61 -2.79 -12.58
CA PHE A 194 4.24 -1.39 -12.63
C PHE A 194 3.32 -1.12 -13.83
N HIS A 195 2.02 -1.05 -13.55
CA HIS A 195 0.99 -0.86 -14.56
C HIS A 195 0.77 0.63 -14.82
N LEU A 196 0.90 1.06 -16.08
CA LEU A 196 0.60 2.43 -16.47
C LEU A 196 -0.85 2.79 -16.10
N THR A 197 -1.06 4.00 -15.58
CA THR A 197 -2.38 4.51 -15.20
C THR A 197 -2.46 6.04 -15.35
N GLY A 198 -3.56 6.63 -14.90
CA GLY A 198 -3.79 8.07 -14.96
C GLY A 198 -4.04 8.56 -16.39
N PRO A 199 -3.80 9.86 -16.67
CA PRO A 199 -4.22 10.47 -17.93
C PRO A 199 -3.63 9.82 -19.20
N GLU A 200 -2.45 9.21 -19.11
CA GLU A 200 -1.77 8.59 -20.24
C GLU A 200 -2.50 7.32 -20.73
N LEU A 201 -3.14 6.58 -19.81
CA LEU A 201 -3.85 5.34 -20.16
C LEU A 201 -5.14 5.60 -20.95
N PHE A 202 -5.70 6.82 -20.90
CA PHE A 202 -6.94 7.16 -21.63
C PHE A 202 -6.80 7.03 -23.15
N GLN A 203 -5.58 7.12 -23.69
CA GLN A 203 -5.34 6.87 -25.12
C GLN A 203 -5.73 5.45 -25.54
N ALA A 204 -5.66 4.46 -24.63
CA ALA A 204 -6.07 3.09 -24.91
C ALA A 204 -7.60 2.94 -25.11
N TYR A 205 -8.36 3.96 -24.72
CA TYR A 205 -9.83 4.02 -24.81
C TYR A 205 -10.29 5.11 -25.79
N ASP A 206 -9.47 5.44 -26.79
CA ASP A 206 -9.75 6.47 -27.80
C ASP A 206 -10.01 7.88 -27.22
N LEU A 207 -9.55 8.15 -25.99
CA LEU A 207 -9.64 9.44 -25.31
C LEU A 207 -8.24 10.07 -25.15
N PRO A 208 -7.59 10.59 -26.21
CA PRO A 208 -6.22 11.09 -26.14
C PRO A 208 -6.14 12.41 -25.35
N LEU A 209 -6.04 12.29 -24.02
CA LEU A 209 -5.85 13.43 -23.14
C LEU A 209 -4.46 14.05 -23.34
N MET A 210 -4.35 15.37 -23.16
CA MET A 210 -3.04 16.02 -23.22
C MET A 210 -2.12 15.50 -22.11
N ALA A 211 -1.05 14.79 -22.52
CA ALA A 211 -0.05 14.23 -21.62
C ALA A 211 0.60 15.32 -20.76
N ARG A 212 0.75 15.03 -19.47
CA ARG A 212 1.54 15.86 -18.54
C ARG A 212 2.97 15.31 -18.50
N GLN A 213 3.94 16.10 -18.03
CA GLN A 213 5.33 15.63 -17.82
C GLN A 213 5.46 14.57 -16.70
N ARG A 214 4.37 14.15 -16.07
CA ARG A 214 4.32 13.24 -14.92
C ARG A 214 3.59 11.98 -15.35
N ARG A 215 4.19 10.85 -15.03
CA ARG A 215 3.69 9.49 -15.27
C ARG A 215 3.14 8.93 -13.98
N TYR A 216 2.16 8.04 -14.11
CA TYR A 216 1.48 7.42 -12.98
C TYR A 216 1.47 5.92 -13.19
N TYR A 217 1.82 5.18 -12.14
CA TYR A 217 1.82 3.72 -12.15
C TYR A 217 1.09 3.17 -10.94
N LEU A 218 0.30 2.12 -11.14
CA LEU A 218 -0.13 1.22 -10.08
C LEU A 218 0.90 0.10 -9.98
N TYR A 219 1.59 0.00 -8.85
CA TYR A 219 2.33 -1.22 -8.55
C TYR A 219 1.37 -2.30 -8.05
N SER A 220 1.34 -3.43 -8.75
CA SER A 220 0.61 -4.64 -8.33
C SER A 220 1.21 -5.88 -8.96
N GLU A 221 1.46 -6.91 -8.15
CA GLU A 221 1.90 -8.23 -8.63
C GLU A 221 0.72 -9.16 -8.97
N THR A 222 -0.52 -8.75 -8.66
CA THR A 222 -1.72 -9.57 -8.82
C THR A 222 -2.61 -9.13 -9.98
N VAL A 223 -2.55 -7.86 -10.32
CA VAL A 223 -3.29 -7.29 -11.45
C VAL A 223 -2.48 -7.50 -12.73
N ALA A 224 -3.16 -7.79 -13.83
CA ALA A 224 -2.55 -7.90 -15.15
C ALA A 224 -2.51 -6.57 -15.91
N GLU A 225 -3.55 -5.75 -15.74
CA GLU A 225 -3.68 -4.42 -16.33
C GLU A 225 -4.70 -3.59 -15.53
N VAL A 226 -4.62 -2.26 -15.61
CA VAL A 226 -5.57 -1.37 -14.93
C VAL A 226 -6.89 -1.33 -15.70
N SER A 227 -7.97 -1.76 -15.04
CA SER A 227 -9.32 -1.71 -15.61
C SER A 227 -9.84 -0.28 -15.77
N PRO A 228 -10.84 -0.02 -16.63
CA PRO A 228 -11.51 1.29 -16.72
C PRO A 228 -12.08 1.76 -15.37
N ALA A 229 -12.65 0.85 -14.56
CA ALA A 229 -13.16 1.14 -13.22
C ALA A 229 -12.05 1.64 -12.28
N GLU A 230 -10.90 0.95 -12.27
CA GLU A 230 -9.73 1.36 -11.48
C GLU A 230 -9.11 2.65 -12.01
N LEU A 231 -9.02 2.83 -13.33
CA LEU A 231 -8.53 4.06 -13.94
C LEU A 231 -9.35 5.28 -13.52
N CYS A 232 -10.69 5.16 -13.52
CA CYS A 232 -11.58 6.19 -12.99
C CYS A 232 -11.24 6.54 -11.54
N CYS A 233 -11.03 5.54 -10.68
CA CYS A 233 -10.66 5.76 -9.28
C CYS A 233 -9.27 6.40 -9.14
N HIS A 234 -8.28 5.92 -9.88
CA HIS A 234 -6.92 6.48 -9.88
C HIS A 234 -6.89 7.94 -10.28
N MET A 235 -7.70 8.35 -11.27
CA MET A 235 -7.82 9.76 -11.66
C MET A 235 -8.30 10.64 -10.51
N ILE A 236 -9.27 10.18 -9.73
CA ILE A 236 -9.78 10.91 -8.55
C ILE A 236 -8.75 10.96 -7.42
N VAL A 237 -8.00 9.87 -7.20
CA VAL A 237 -6.87 9.86 -6.24
C VAL A 237 -5.78 10.86 -6.65
N ILE A 238 -5.48 10.97 -7.95
CA ILE A 238 -4.45 11.86 -8.49
C ILE A 238 -4.85 13.34 -8.33
N ASP A 239 -6.08 13.68 -8.70
CA ASP A 239 -6.61 15.05 -8.65
C ASP A 239 -8.13 14.99 -8.71
N ASP A 240 -8.83 15.52 -7.70
CA ASP A 240 -10.29 15.57 -7.64
C ASP A 240 -10.88 16.82 -8.34
N GLY A 241 -10.07 17.57 -9.08
CA GLY A 241 -10.48 18.77 -9.81
C GLY A 241 -11.49 18.50 -10.94
N THR A 242 -12.16 19.58 -11.39
CA THR A 242 -13.17 19.55 -12.47
C THR A 242 -12.69 18.80 -13.72
N ARG A 243 -11.42 18.96 -14.08
CA ARG A 243 -10.83 18.32 -15.26
C ARG A 243 -10.78 16.80 -15.13
N SER A 244 -10.24 16.28 -14.03
CA SER A 244 -10.18 14.84 -13.78
C SER A 244 -11.58 14.24 -13.68
N GLN A 245 -12.49 14.91 -12.97
CA GLN A 245 -13.88 14.47 -12.88
C GLN A 245 -14.54 14.40 -14.27
N SER A 246 -14.33 15.41 -15.12
CA SER A 246 -14.86 15.40 -16.50
C SER A 246 -14.30 14.24 -17.33
N TYR A 247 -13.01 13.92 -17.16
CA TYR A 247 -12.40 12.76 -17.83
C TYR A 247 -12.94 11.43 -17.31
N CYS A 248 -13.16 11.30 -16.00
CA CYS A 248 -13.85 10.13 -15.45
C CYS A 248 -15.25 9.97 -16.04
N LEU A 249 -16.01 11.07 -16.18
CA LEU A 249 -17.33 11.03 -16.81
C LEU A 249 -17.25 10.55 -18.27
N LEU A 250 -16.29 11.03 -19.07
CA LEU A 250 -16.07 10.54 -20.43
C LEU A 250 -15.79 9.03 -20.45
N LEU A 251 -14.90 8.55 -19.58
CA LEU A 251 -14.54 7.13 -19.51
C LEU A 251 -15.73 6.26 -19.11
N LEU A 252 -16.52 6.71 -18.12
CA LEU A 252 -17.72 6.00 -17.66
C LEU A 252 -18.78 5.90 -18.77
N SER A 253 -18.98 6.98 -19.52
CA SER A 253 -19.92 7.03 -20.65
C SER A 253 -19.46 6.17 -21.82
N GLU A 254 -18.18 6.25 -22.20
CA GLU A 254 -17.65 5.52 -23.36
C GLU A 254 -17.57 4.01 -23.12
N MET A 255 -17.12 3.59 -21.94
CA MET A 255 -16.86 2.18 -21.65
C MET A 255 -18.09 1.42 -21.14
N ALA A 256 -19.20 2.11 -20.85
CA ALA A 256 -20.43 1.53 -20.29
C ALA A 256 -20.15 0.55 -19.12
N ILE A 257 -19.30 0.98 -18.19
CA ILE A 257 -18.80 0.15 -17.09
C ILE A 257 -19.93 -0.19 -16.13
N ASP A 258 -19.94 -1.42 -15.60
CA ASP A 258 -20.91 -1.81 -14.59
C ASP A 258 -20.79 -0.96 -13.32
N ARG A 259 -21.94 -0.48 -12.81
CA ARG A 259 -21.98 0.43 -11.66
C ARG A 259 -21.38 -0.20 -10.40
N ASP A 260 -21.71 -1.47 -10.14
CA ASP A 260 -21.25 -2.16 -8.94
C ASP A 260 -19.74 -2.39 -9.02
N GLU A 261 -19.20 -2.65 -10.21
CA GLU A 261 -17.76 -2.75 -10.47
C GLU A 261 -17.03 -1.44 -10.12
N VAL A 262 -17.51 -0.29 -10.62
CA VAL A 262 -16.88 1.02 -10.34
C VAL A 262 -16.97 1.36 -8.84
N LEU A 263 -18.11 1.09 -8.19
CA LEU A 263 -18.28 1.35 -6.76
C LEU A 263 -17.39 0.43 -5.89
N GLN A 264 -17.21 -0.83 -6.29
CA GLN A 264 -16.29 -1.74 -5.62
C GLN A 264 -14.84 -1.27 -5.73
N ALA A 265 -14.42 -0.82 -6.93
CA ALA A 265 -13.11 -0.20 -7.10
C ALA A 265 -12.97 1.08 -6.26
N ALA A 266 -14.00 1.93 -6.22
CA ALA A 266 -13.97 3.18 -5.47
C ALA A 266 -13.79 2.98 -3.97
N GLN A 267 -14.40 1.93 -3.39
CA GLN A 267 -14.18 1.56 -1.99
C GLN A 267 -12.73 1.17 -1.70
N LYS A 268 -12.06 0.45 -2.63
CA LYS A 268 -10.64 0.07 -2.49
C LYS A 268 -9.73 1.31 -2.43
N TYR A 269 -10.03 2.32 -3.24
CA TYR A 269 -9.23 3.56 -3.32
C TYR A 269 -9.72 4.67 -2.39
N GLU A 270 -10.75 4.42 -1.56
CA GLU A 270 -11.34 5.38 -0.62
C GLU A 270 -11.86 6.66 -1.32
N VAL A 271 -12.46 6.48 -2.51
CA VAL A 271 -13.06 7.55 -3.33
C VAL A 271 -14.53 7.28 -3.67
N ASP A 272 -15.21 6.47 -2.85
CA ASP A 272 -16.59 6.02 -3.06
C ASP A 272 -17.60 7.17 -3.09
N GLU A 273 -17.41 8.22 -2.28
CA GLU A 273 -18.27 9.39 -2.30
C GLU A 273 -18.16 10.14 -3.64
N GLN A 274 -16.93 10.41 -4.10
CA GLN A 274 -16.66 11.11 -5.36
C GLN A 274 -17.17 10.33 -6.56
N VAL A 275 -16.95 9.01 -6.59
CA VAL A 275 -17.43 8.14 -7.67
C VAL A 275 -18.96 8.05 -7.66
N SER A 276 -19.58 7.93 -6.49
CA SER A 276 -21.05 7.93 -6.38
C SER A 276 -21.65 9.22 -6.93
N ASN A 277 -21.02 10.37 -6.66
CA ASN A 277 -21.42 11.66 -7.22
C ASN A 277 -21.32 11.70 -8.75
N LEU A 278 -20.27 11.11 -9.35
CA LEU A 278 -20.13 11.03 -10.82
C LEU A 278 -21.25 10.19 -11.44
N LEU A 279 -21.56 9.05 -10.84
CA LEU A 279 -22.63 8.16 -11.31
C LEU A 279 -24.00 8.83 -11.21
N GLU A 280 -24.30 9.48 -10.07
CA GLU A 280 -25.56 10.23 -9.89
C GLU A 280 -25.69 11.40 -10.86
N TYR A 281 -24.57 12.07 -11.17
CA TYR A 281 -24.53 13.15 -12.16
C TYR A 281 -24.92 12.64 -13.56
N LEU A 282 -24.39 11.48 -13.97
CA LEU A 282 -24.75 10.85 -15.25
C LEU A 282 -26.22 10.40 -15.26
N ASP A 283 -26.69 9.76 -14.18
CA ASP A 283 -28.08 9.28 -14.05
C ASP A 283 -29.12 10.40 -14.17
N THR A 284 -28.75 11.61 -13.72
CA THR A 284 -29.65 12.76 -13.64
C THR A 284 -29.43 13.77 -14.74
N GLU A 285 -28.56 13.48 -15.72
CA GLU A 285 -28.16 14.41 -16.78
C GLU A 285 -27.74 15.79 -16.20
N GLY A 286 -26.94 15.75 -15.13
CA GLY A 286 -26.47 16.92 -14.38
C GLY A 286 -27.51 17.58 -13.46
N GLY A 287 -28.67 16.96 -13.24
CA GLY A 287 -29.68 17.41 -12.29
C GLY A 287 -29.22 17.36 -10.83
N SER A 288 -28.38 16.37 -10.49
CA SER A 288 -27.63 16.30 -9.23
C SER A 288 -26.18 16.68 -9.49
N ARG A 289 -25.82 17.91 -9.11
CA ARG A 289 -24.48 18.46 -9.31
C ARG A 289 -23.86 18.82 -7.97
N SER A 290 -22.93 18.00 -7.53
CA SER A 290 -22.14 18.22 -6.31
C SER A 290 -20.73 18.75 -6.65
N GLY A 291 -20.16 19.51 -5.70
CA GLY A 291 -18.76 19.92 -5.76
C GLY A 291 -18.33 20.65 -7.04
N ARG A 292 -17.34 20.06 -7.72
CA ARG A 292 -16.59 20.64 -8.85
C ARG A 292 -17.05 20.13 -10.22
N LEU A 293 -18.19 19.44 -10.28
CA LEU A 293 -18.73 18.88 -11.51
C LEU A 293 -19.11 19.99 -12.52
N PRO A 294 -18.85 19.78 -13.82
CA PRO A 294 -19.21 20.71 -14.87
C PRO A 294 -20.73 20.84 -15.01
N ARG A 295 -21.20 21.88 -15.68
CA ARG A 295 -22.61 21.92 -16.13
C ARG A 295 -22.83 20.83 -17.18
N TRP A 296 -24.05 20.32 -17.27
CA TRP A 296 -24.40 19.28 -18.25
C TRP A 296 -24.06 19.71 -19.69
N GLU A 297 -24.38 20.95 -20.06
CA GLU A 297 -24.06 21.50 -21.38
C GLU A 297 -22.53 21.52 -21.64
N GLU A 298 -21.74 21.94 -20.65
CA GLU A 298 -20.26 21.95 -20.74
C GLU A 298 -19.69 20.54 -20.89
N PHE A 299 -20.27 19.56 -20.18
CA PHE A 299 -19.87 18.16 -20.29
C PHE A 299 -20.27 17.57 -21.66
N ARG A 300 -21.46 17.89 -22.18
CA ARG A 300 -21.89 17.46 -23.53
C ARG A 300 -20.98 18.00 -24.62
N GLU A 301 -20.62 19.28 -24.54
CA GLU A 301 -19.65 19.89 -25.47
C GLU A 301 -18.31 19.14 -25.42
N LEU A 302 -17.82 18.82 -24.22
CA LEU A 302 -16.60 18.02 -24.07
C LEU A 302 -16.76 16.59 -24.62
N ALA A 303 -17.90 15.93 -24.40
CA ALA A 303 -18.17 14.60 -24.93
C ALA A 303 -18.18 14.60 -26.46
N ASP A 304 -18.83 15.60 -27.08
CA ASP A 304 -18.84 15.80 -28.53
C ASP A 304 -17.43 16.03 -29.08
N GLU A 305 -16.57 16.78 -28.39
CA GLU A 305 -15.16 16.99 -28.78
C GLU A 305 -14.34 15.69 -28.81
N TYR A 306 -14.66 14.75 -27.92
CA TYR A 306 -13.99 13.45 -27.82
C TYR A 306 -14.75 12.33 -28.54
N GLY A 307 -15.89 12.63 -29.18
CA GLY A 307 -16.70 11.65 -29.91
C GLY A 307 -17.49 10.67 -29.03
N VAL A 308 -17.68 10.99 -27.74
CA VAL A 308 -18.39 10.16 -26.76
C VAL A 308 -19.88 10.49 -26.78
N ALA A 309 -20.74 9.47 -26.79
CA ALA A 309 -22.19 9.64 -26.72
C ALA A 309 -22.67 9.74 -25.26
N VAL A 310 -23.46 10.78 -24.96
CA VAL A 310 -24.01 11.07 -23.62
C VAL A 310 -25.47 11.50 -23.68
#